data_AF-S4PLZ5-F1
#
_entry.id   AF-S4PLZ5-F1
#
_cell.length_a   1.000
_cell.length_b   1.000
_cell.length_c   1.000
_cell.angle_alpha   90.00
_cell.angle_beta   90.00
_cell.angle_gamma   90.00
#
_symmetry.space_group_name_H-M   'P 1'
#
loop_
_entity.id
_entity.type
_entity.pdbx_description
1 polymer ?
#
loop_
_entity_poly.entity_id
_entity_poly.type
_entity_poly.pdbx_seq_one_letter_code
_entity_poly.pdbx_strand_id
1 'polypeptide(L)'
;MKIGDIIVKVTKRLNEMAVVHKNILLNTILCACRDEDPLIRASALSNLAEIALILNYKIGSIIYEVLLCIWSIIESDKAIECRRASVMVIASLLKGLGNETLVELKENLLPIYRTLNKLYKDTNEDPVLRLHAQLALDELNDIVKQFL
;
A
#
# COMPACT_ATOMS: atom_id res chain seq x y z
N MET A 1 6.06 17.83 -5.10
CA MET A 1 7.34 17.10 -5.25
C MET A 1 7.43 16.57 -6.69
N LYS A 2 8.40 17.00 -7.51
CA LYS A 2 8.44 16.63 -8.96
C LYS A 2 9.17 15.31 -9.25
N ILE A 3 10.02 14.83 -8.34
CA ILE A 3 10.90 13.67 -8.58
C ILE A 3 10.12 12.36 -8.57
N GLY A 4 9.25 12.15 -7.57
CA GLY A 4 8.41 10.95 -7.49
C GLY A 4 7.55 10.75 -8.74
N ASP A 5 6.87 11.81 -9.19
CA ASP A 5 6.10 11.79 -10.43
C ASP A 5 6.94 11.46 -11.67
N ILE A 6 8.19 11.94 -11.73
CA ILE A 6 9.12 11.62 -12.82
C ILE A 6 9.52 10.15 -12.75
N ILE A 7 9.82 9.61 -11.57
CA ILE A 7 10.11 8.18 -11.38
C ILE A 7 8.94 7.36 -11.89
N VAL A 8 7.72 7.65 -11.46
CA VAL A 8 6.50 6.96 -11.93
C VAL A 8 6.35 7.06 -13.45
N LYS A 9 6.55 8.24 -14.04
CA LYS A 9 6.46 8.43 -15.50
C LYS A 9 7.51 7.62 -16.26
N VAL A 10 8.74 7.55 -15.74
CA VAL A 10 9.81 6.74 -16.33
C VAL A 10 9.47 5.25 -16.19
N THR A 11 9.03 4.81 -15.01
CA THR A 11 8.60 3.42 -14.78
C THR A 11 7.46 3.02 -15.71
N LYS A 12 6.45 3.89 -15.93
CA LYS A 12 5.37 3.67 -16.91
C LYS A 12 5.92 3.46 -18.32
N ARG A 13 6.91 4.25 -18.74
CA ARG A 13 7.54 4.14 -20.06
C ARG A 13 8.38 2.88 -20.22
N LEU A 14 8.97 2.35 -19.14
CA LEU A 14 9.69 1.09 -19.15
C LEU A 14 8.76 -0.12 -19.34
N ASN A 15 7.48 0.00 -18.95
CA ASN A 15 6.47 -1.05 -19.07
C ASN A 15 6.97 -2.40 -18.51
N GLU A 16 6.97 -3.48 -19.31
CA GLU A 16 7.38 -4.82 -18.88
C GLU A 16 8.83 -4.88 -18.37
N MET A 17 9.71 -3.98 -18.83
CA MET A 17 11.10 -3.91 -18.36
C MET A 17 11.23 -3.32 -16.95
N ALA A 18 10.19 -2.66 -16.43
CA ALA A 18 10.21 -2.07 -15.09
C ALA A 18 10.47 -3.10 -13.99
N VAL A 19 10.05 -4.35 -14.19
CA VAL A 19 10.20 -5.42 -13.18
C VAL A 19 11.65 -5.72 -12.83
N VAL A 20 12.58 -5.51 -13.79
CA VAL A 20 14.02 -5.69 -13.57
C VAL A 20 14.55 -4.69 -12.53
N HIS A 21 13.89 -3.54 -12.39
CA HIS A 21 14.27 -2.46 -11.48
C HIS A 21 13.40 -2.42 -10.21
N LYS A 22 12.57 -3.43 -9.95
CA LYS A 22 11.59 -3.40 -8.85
C LYS A 22 12.22 -3.07 -7.49
N ASN A 23 13.37 -3.66 -7.18
CA ASN A 23 14.01 -3.48 -5.86
C ASN A 23 14.48 -2.04 -5.68
N ILE A 24 15.14 -1.44 -6.68
CA ILE A 24 15.60 -0.04 -6.57
C ILE A 24 14.42 0.92 -6.53
N LEU A 25 13.38 0.68 -7.33
CA LEU A 25 12.17 1.51 -7.35
C LEU A 25 11.46 1.49 -6.00
N LEU A 26 11.12 0.31 -5.50
CA LEU A 26 10.37 0.15 -4.26
C LEU A 26 11.19 0.60 -3.05
N ASN A 27 12.48 0.26 -2.95
CA ASN A 27 13.33 0.73 -1.85
C ASN A 27 13.46 2.26 -1.81
N THR A 28 13.54 2.90 -2.98
CA THR A 28 13.58 4.38 -3.07
C THR A 28 12.30 4.97 -2.51
N ILE A 29 11.13 4.43 -2.87
CA ILE A 29 9.86 4.91 -2.35
C ILE A 29 9.70 4.63 -0.85
N LEU A 30 10.09 3.44 -0.37
CA LEU A 30 10.08 3.11 1.07
C LEU A 30 11.04 4.00 1.90
N CYS A 31 12.10 4.53 1.28
CA CYS A 31 12.93 5.56 1.89
C CYS A 31 12.17 6.89 2.00
N ALA A 32 11.51 7.33 0.92
CA ALA A 32 10.72 8.56 0.90
C ALA A 32 9.50 8.52 1.84
N CYS A 33 8.93 7.34 2.12
CA CYS A 33 7.89 7.16 3.13
C CYS A 33 8.35 7.48 4.57
N ARG A 34 9.63 7.71 4.80
CA ARG A 34 10.22 8.05 6.12
C ARG A 34 10.70 9.50 6.21
N ASP A 35 10.40 10.32 5.19
CA ASP A 35 10.79 11.73 5.17
C ASP A 35 10.14 12.52 6.32
N GLU A 36 10.79 13.58 6.79
CA GLU A 36 10.24 14.45 7.83
C GLU A 36 9.01 15.22 7.34
N ASP A 37 8.99 15.61 6.06
CA ASP A 37 7.88 16.33 5.44
C ASP A 37 6.70 15.37 5.13
N PRO A 38 5.52 15.58 5.75
CA PRO A 38 4.33 14.78 5.47
C PRO A 38 3.89 14.80 4.00
N LEU A 39 4.13 15.90 3.28
CA LEU A 39 3.77 15.99 1.85
C LEU A 39 4.65 15.08 0.99
N ILE A 40 5.92 14.90 1.37
CA ILE A 40 6.84 13.96 0.72
C ILE A 40 6.37 12.52 1.00
N ARG A 41 6.06 12.19 2.26
CA ARG A 41 5.55 10.86 2.63
C ARG A 41 4.24 10.51 1.92
N ALA A 42 3.27 11.42 1.92
CA ALA A 42 1.99 11.21 1.24
C ALA A 42 2.18 11.00 -0.27
N SER A 43 3.04 11.79 -0.92
CA SER A 43 3.37 11.61 -2.33
C SER A 43 4.10 10.29 -2.58
N ALA A 44 5.00 9.87 -1.69
CA ALA A 44 5.68 8.57 -1.78
C ALA A 44 4.68 7.41 -1.73
N LEU A 45 3.68 7.46 -0.86
CA LEU A 45 2.62 6.44 -0.77
C LEU A 45 1.78 6.36 -2.06
N SER A 46 1.43 7.50 -2.67
CA SER A 46 0.76 7.50 -3.98
C SER A 46 1.65 6.87 -5.06
N ASN A 47 2.94 7.24 -5.10
CA ASN A 47 3.90 6.66 -6.04
C ASN A 47 4.10 5.16 -5.80
N LEU A 48 4.03 4.69 -4.56
CA LEU A 48 4.11 3.26 -4.22
C LEU A 48 2.96 2.48 -4.88
N ALA A 49 1.73 2.98 -4.76
CA ALA A 49 0.56 2.35 -5.38
C ALA A 49 0.70 2.30 -6.91
N GLU A 50 1.12 3.41 -7.51
CA GLU A 50 1.30 3.48 -8.97
C GLU A 50 2.42 2.56 -9.46
N ILE A 51 3.56 2.51 -8.76
CA ILE A 51 4.67 1.61 -9.13
C ILE A 51 4.25 0.15 -8.95
N ALA A 52 3.56 -0.21 -7.86
CA ALA A 52 3.03 -1.55 -7.67
C ALA A 52 2.12 -1.98 -8.82
N LEU A 53 1.23 -1.08 -9.27
CA LEU A 53 0.36 -1.32 -10.42
C LEU A 53 1.15 -1.49 -11.73
N ILE A 54 2.13 -0.62 -12.02
CA ILE A 54 2.95 -0.71 -13.24
C ILE A 54 3.75 -2.03 -13.28
N LEU A 55 4.21 -2.49 -12.12
CA LEU A 55 4.87 -3.77 -11.96
C LEU A 55 3.90 -4.97 -12.10
N ASN A 56 2.60 -4.73 -12.36
CA ASN A 56 1.54 -5.72 -12.32
C ASN A 56 1.57 -6.55 -11.03
N TYR A 57 1.88 -5.88 -9.92
CA TYR A 57 2.03 -6.48 -8.59
C TYR A 57 3.06 -7.62 -8.51
N LYS A 58 3.98 -7.74 -9.49
CA LYS A 58 5.14 -8.67 -9.49
C LYS A 58 6.26 -8.18 -8.56
N ILE A 59 5.90 -7.98 -7.30
CA ILE A 59 6.74 -7.37 -6.26
C ILE A 59 7.74 -8.41 -5.72
N GLY A 60 7.31 -9.66 -5.55
CA GLY A 60 8.13 -10.72 -4.94
C GLY A 60 8.35 -10.46 -3.45
N SER A 61 9.48 -10.92 -2.88
CA SER A 61 9.70 -10.91 -1.43
C SER A 61 9.66 -9.52 -0.78
N ILE A 62 9.97 -8.44 -1.49
CA ILE A 62 9.90 -7.07 -0.93
C ILE A 62 8.49 -6.64 -0.49
N ILE A 63 7.46 -7.43 -0.83
CA ILE A 63 6.08 -7.19 -0.38
C ILE A 63 5.96 -7.19 1.15
N TYR A 64 6.77 -7.98 1.87
CA TYR A 64 6.74 -8.03 3.33
C TYR A 64 7.16 -6.69 3.95
N GLU A 65 8.22 -6.08 3.42
CA GLU A 65 8.71 -4.76 3.83
C GLU A 65 7.72 -3.65 3.44
N VAL A 66 7.08 -3.77 2.27
CA VAL A 66 6.03 -2.85 1.82
C VAL A 66 4.85 -2.89 2.80
N LEU A 67 4.33 -4.07 3.13
CA LEU A 67 3.22 -4.21 4.07
C LEU A 67 3.57 -3.70 5.47
N LEU A 68 4.77 -4.02 5.96
CA LEU A 68 5.24 -3.55 7.27
C LEU A 68 5.34 -2.03 7.32
N CYS A 69 5.91 -1.41 6.27
CA CYS A 69 6.03 0.05 6.18
C CYS A 69 4.66 0.72 6.18
N ILE A 70 3.74 0.25 5.34
CA ILE A 70 2.40 0.82 5.24
C ILE A 70 1.65 0.67 6.57
N TRP A 71 1.69 -0.52 7.18
CA TRP A 71 1.04 -0.78 8.47
C TRP A 71 1.59 0.13 9.57
N SER A 72 2.90 0.34 9.63
CA SER A 72 3.52 1.27 10.58
C SER A 72 3.01 2.71 10.38
N ILE A 73 2.85 3.17 9.15
CA ILE A 73 2.33 4.52 8.85
C ILE A 73 0.86 4.65 9.28
N ILE A 74 0.03 3.63 9.04
CA ILE A 74 -1.39 3.64 9.45
C ILE A 74 -1.53 3.84 10.97
N GLU A 75 -0.69 3.15 11.74
CA GLU A 75 -0.74 3.16 13.21
C GLU A 75 -0.08 4.40 13.84
N SER A 76 0.96 4.96 13.22
CA SER A 76 1.85 5.92 13.90
C SER A 76 2.03 7.29 13.24
N ASP A 77 1.69 7.46 11.96
CA ASP A 77 1.90 8.75 11.29
C ASP A 77 0.90 9.79 11.81
N LYS A 78 1.41 10.97 12.15
CA LYS A 78 0.59 12.07 12.69
C LYS A 78 -0.20 12.78 11.59
N ALA A 79 0.25 12.69 10.34
CA ALA A 79 -0.42 13.30 9.20
C ALA A 79 -1.54 12.39 8.69
N ILE A 80 -2.77 12.90 8.69
CA ILE A 80 -3.94 12.12 8.31
C ILE A 80 -3.90 11.72 6.83
N GLU A 81 -3.29 12.55 5.97
CA GLU A 81 -3.09 12.30 4.55
C GLU A 81 -2.23 11.05 4.33
N CYS A 82 -1.18 10.86 5.14
CA CYS A 82 -0.33 9.68 5.09
C CYS A 82 -1.11 8.43 5.50
N ARG A 83 -1.89 8.50 6.59
CA ARG A 83 -2.73 7.38 7.04
C ARG A 83 -3.76 7.00 5.97
N ARG A 84 -4.46 7.99 5.39
CA ARG A 84 -5.44 7.80 4.31
C ARG A 84 -4.81 7.17 3.07
N ALA A 85 -3.65 7.68 2.64
CA ALA A 85 -2.92 7.14 1.50
C ALA A 85 -2.48 5.70 1.75
N SER A 86 -1.94 5.40 2.94
CA SER A 86 -1.52 4.06 3.31
C SER A 86 -2.64 3.02 3.26
N VAL A 87 -3.83 3.35 3.77
CA VAL A 87 -4.99 2.44 3.66
C VAL A 87 -5.40 2.20 2.21
N MET A 88 -5.30 3.22 1.35
CA MET A 88 -5.56 3.06 -0.09
C MET A 88 -4.50 2.21 -0.80
N VAL A 89 -3.24 2.29 -0.38
CA VAL A 89 -2.19 1.39 -0.89
C VAL A 89 -2.52 -0.05 -0.51
N ILE A 90 -2.95 -0.31 0.75
CA ILE A 90 -3.40 -1.65 1.15
C ILE A 90 -4.55 -2.14 0.27
N ALA A 91 -5.61 -1.34 0.09
CA ALA A 91 -6.74 -1.71 -0.78
C ALA A 91 -6.28 -2.06 -2.21
N SER A 92 -5.35 -1.26 -2.77
CA SER A 92 -4.82 -1.47 -4.12
C SER A 92 -3.98 -2.75 -4.22
N LEU A 93 -3.14 -3.02 -3.21
CA LEU A 93 -2.34 -4.24 -3.14
C LEU A 93 -3.23 -5.48 -3.03
N LEU A 94 -4.25 -5.46 -2.17
CA LEU A 94 -5.17 -6.58 -1.99
C LEU A 94 -5.88 -6.95 -3.30
N LYS A 95 -6.37 -5.93 -4.01
CA LYS A 95 -7.03 -6.10 -5.31
C LYS A 95 -6.09 -6.58 -6.41
N GLY A 96 -4.82 -6.18 -6.33
CA GLY A 96 -3.84 -6.41 -7.37
C GLY A 96 -3.03 -7.70 -7.24
N LEU A 97 -2.80 -8.14 -6.01
CA LEU A 97 -2.09 -9.36 -5.72
C LEU A 97 -2.96 -10.57 -6.06
N GLY A 98 -2.35 -11.59 -6.65
CA GLY A 98 -3.04 -12.85 -6.92
C GLY A 98 -3.36 -13.62 -5.64
N ASN A 99 -4.40 -14.45 -5.70
CA ASN A 99 -4.87 -15.31 -4.62
C ASN A 99 -3.74 -16.14 -3.98
N GLU A 100 -2.86 -16.74 -4.77
CA GLU A 100 -1.72 -17.51 -4.28
C GLU A 100 -0.80 -16.67 -3.37
N THR A 101 -0.45 -15.46 -3.81
CA THR A 101 0.38 -14.55 -3.02
C THR A 101 -0.33 -14.09 -1.75
N LEU A 102 -1.64 -13.85 -1.80
CA LEU A 102 -2.41 -13.46 -0.62
C LEU A 102 -2.46 -14.57 0.44
N VAL A 103 -2.54 -15.84 0.03
CA VAL A 103 -2.47 -16.99 0.94
C VAL A 103 -1.10 -17.08 1.61
N GLU A 104 -0.02 -16.85 0.87
CA GLU A 104 1.35 -16.80 1.42
C GLU A 104 1.53 -15.67 2.45
N LEU A 105 0.76 -14.58 2.30
CA LEU A 105 0.82 -13.40 3.16
C LEU A 105 -0.12 -13.45 4.37
N LYS A 106 -0.87 -14.54 4.60
CA LYS A 106 -1.91 -14.62 5.64
C LYS A 106 -1.49 -14.11 7.02
N GLU A 107 -0.27 -14.44 7.47
CA GLU A 107 0.24 -14.04 8.79
C GLU A 107 0.53 -12.53 8.86
N ASN A 108 0.92 -11.94 7.73
CA ASN A 108 1.15 -10.49 7.60
C ASN A 108 -0.15 -9.71 7.37
N LEU A 109 -1.17 -10.34 6.77
CA LEU A 109 -2.47 -9.72 6.52
C LEU A 109 -3.36 -9.66 7.77
N LEU A 110 -3.20 -10.59 8.72
CA LEU A 110 -4.02 -10.62 9.93
C LEU A 110 -3.88 -9.35 10.80
N PRO A 111 -2.67 -8.83 11.09
CA PRO A 111 -2.51 -7.54 11.77
C PRO A 111 -3.17 -6.38 11.01
N ILE A 112 -3.02 -6.35 9.68
CA ILE A 112 -3.60 -5.33 8.81
C ILE A 112 -5.13 -5.37 8.88
N TYR A 113 -5.74 -6.55 8.75
CA TYR A 113 -7.19 -6.74 8.89
C TYR A 113 -7.70 -6.22 10.24
N ARG A 114 -7.01 -6.54 11.34
CA ARG A 114 -7.39 -6.08 12.69
C ARG A 114 -7.32 -4.55 12.80
N THR A 115 -6.26 -3.94 12.28
CA THR A 115 -6.12 -2.48 12.20
C THR A 115 -7.24 -1.85 11.37
N LEU A 116 -7.51 -2.35 10.16
CA LEU A 116 -8.58 -1.82 9.31
C LEU A 116 -9.95 -1.93 9.98
N ASN A 117 -10.26 -3.05 10.62
CA ASN A 117 -11.52 -3.26 11.33
C ASN A 117 -11.68 -2.30 12.52
N LYS A 118 -10.58 -2.01 13.25
CA LYS A 118 -10.57 -1.01 14.32
C LYS A 118 -10.86 0.39 13.76
N LEU A 119 -10.18 0.79 12.69
CA LEU A 119 -10.37 2.10 12.05
C LEU A 119 -11.82 2.29 11.58
N TYR A 120 -12.36 1.31 10.85
CA TYR A 120 -13.73 1.37 10.33
C TYR A 120 -14.78 1.57 11.43
N LYS A 121 -14.60 0.86 12.56
CA LYS A 121 -15.54 0.87 13.70
C LYS A 121 -15.43 2.10 14.60
N ASP A 122 -14.31 2.79 14.60
CA ASP A 122 -14.12 3.99 15.42
C ASP A 122 -14.93 5.16 14.81
N THR A 123 -16.01 5.57 15.47
CA THR A 123 -16.87 6.65 14.98
C THR A 123 -16.23 8.04 15.07
N ASN A 124 -15.15 8.18 15.85
CA ASN A 124 -14.41 9.43 16.00
C ASN A 124 -13.22 9.53 15.03
N GLU A 125 -12.92 8.46 14.29
CA GLU A 125 -11.87 8.45 13.30
C GLU A 125 -12.27 9.24 12.05
N ASP A 126 -11.26 9.70 11.32
CA ASP A 126 -11.43 10.45 10.09
C ASP A 126 -12.38 9.75 9.08
N PRO A 127 -13.44 10.42 8.58
CA PRO A 127 -14.43 9.79 7.71
C PRO A 127 -13.86 9.19 6.43
N VAL A 128 -12.84 9.82 5.84
CA VAL A 128 -12.20 9.34 4.60
C VAL A 128 -11.36 8.10 4.91
N LEU A 129 -10.61 8.11 6.01
CA LEU A 129 -9.85 6.95 6.47
C LEU A 129 -10.76 5.76 6.75
N ARG A 130 -11.91 5.99 7.41
CA ARG A 130 -12.92 4.96 7.67
C ARG A 130 -13.49 4.38 6.39
N LEU A 131 -13.81 5.23 5.40
CA LEU A 131 -14.27 4.79 4.08
C LEU A 131 -13.22 3.94 3.37
N HIS A 132 -11.96 4.39 3.36
CA HIS A 132 -10.87 3.61 2.76
C HIS A 132 -10.67 2.28 3.48
N ALA A 133 -10.82 2.25 4.81
CA ALA A 133 -10.71 1.03 5.60
C ALA A 133 -11.83 0.05 5.27
N GLN A 134 -13.05 0.54 5.08
CA GLN A 134 -14.18 -0.28 4.62
C GLN A 134 -13.88 -0.92 3.26
N LEU A 135 -13.43 -0.13 2.27
CA LEU A 135 -13.09 -0.65 0.93
C LEU A 135 -12.02 -1.74 0.99
N ALA A 136 -10.98 -1.55 1.81
CA ALA A 136 -9.93 -2.56 2.00
C ALA A 136 -10.45 -3.83 2.70
N LEU A 137 -11.37 -3.70 3.67
CA LEU A 137 -12.00 -4.85 4.33
C LEU A 137 -12.90 -5.63 3.39
N ASP A 138 -13.64 -4.94 2.53
CA ASP A 138 -14.51 -5.58 1.54
C ASP A 138 -13.69 -6.45 0.57
N GLU A 139 -12.55 -5.93 0.08
CA GLU A 139 -11.61 -6.68 -0.76
C GLU A 139 -11.06 -7.92 -0.01
N LEU A 140 -10.61 -7.76 1.24
CA LEU A 140 -10.15 -8.88 2.07
C LEU A 140 -11.24 -9.93 2.29
N ASN A 141 -12.47 -9.52 2.57
CA ASN A 141 -13.57 -10.43 2.81
C ASN A 141 -13.92 -11.23 1.56
N ASP A 142 -13.87 -10.61 0.39
CA ASP A 142 -14.13 -11.29 -0.88
C ASP A 142 -13.01 -12.28 -1.23
N ILE A 143 -11.76 -11.94 -0.93
CA ILE A 143 -10.63 -12.87 -1.00
C ILE A 143 -10.88 -14.07 -0.07
N VAL A 144 -11.20 -13.85 1.21
CA VAL A 144 -11.43 -14.93 2.19
C VAL A 144 -12.58 -15.86 1.77
N LYS A 145 -13.69 -15.32 1.25
CA LYS A 145 -14.82 -16.12 0.75
C LYS A 145 -14.44 -17.05 -0.40
N GLN A 146 -13.44 -16.72 -1.20
CA GLN A 146 -12.97 -17.60 -2.29
C GLN A 146 -12.20 -18.83 -1.78
N PHE A 147 -11.78 -18.83 -0.51
CA PHE A 147 -11.02 -19.92 0.11
C PHE A 147 -11.83 -20.76 1.11
N LEU A 148 -13.11 -20.41 1.35
CA LEU A 148 -14.06 -21.16 2.17
C LEU A 148 -14.93 -22.07 1.28
#